data_AF-A0AAQ4FKK9-F1
#
_entry.id   AF-A0AAQ4FKK9-F1
#
_cell.length_a   1.000
_cell.length_b   1.000
_cell.length_c   1.000
_cell.angle_alpha   90.00
_cell.angle_beta   90.00
_cell.angle_gamma   90.00
#
_symmetry.space_group_name_H-M   'P 1'
#
loop_
_entity.id
_entity.type
_entity.pdbx_description
1 polymer ?
#
loop_
_entity_poly.entity_id
_entity_poly.type
_entity_poly.pdbx_seq_one_letter_code
_entity_poly.pdbx_strand_id
1 'polypeptide(L)' 'MKNIALVLAVILLSAAVLADAQGFGGGFPRPGGGRRCGNVFCRRGQRCIYERVVCIRAPCPPIPICV' A
#
# COMPACT_ATOMS: atom_id res chain seq x y z
N MET A 1 -47.55 4.47 19.70
CA MET A 1 -46.80 5.38 18.80
C MET A 1 -45.51 5.93 19.42
N LYS A 2 -45.48 6.31 20.71
CA LYS A 2 -44.27 6.81 21.41
C LYS A 2 -43.07 5.84 21.38
N ASN A 3 -43.33 4.54 21.53
CA ASN A 3 -42.27 3.51 21.60
C ASN A 3 -41.62 3.25 20.23
N ILE A 4 -42.39 3.38 19.14
CA ILE A 4 -41.85 3.22 17.77
C ILE A 4 -40.91 4.38 17.44
N ALA A 5 -41.28 5.61 17.82
CA ALA A 5 -40.42 6.79 17.65
C ALA A 5 -39.11 6.64 18.45
N LEU A 6 -39.17 6.08 19.65
CA LEU A 6 -38.00 5.84 20.49
C LEU A 6 -37.09 4.75 19.90
N VAL A 7 -37.67 3.66 19.38
CA VAL A 7 -36.90 2.58 18.72
C VAL A 7 -36.21 3.10 17.45
N LEU A 8 -36.90 3.88 16.62
CA LEU A 8 -36.31 4.47 15.41
C LEU A 8 -35.18 5.45 15.75
N ALA A 9 -35.33 6.26 16.80
CA ALA A 9 -34.28 7.18 17.25
C ALA A 9 -33.02 6.42 17.72
N VAL A 10 -33.18 5.33 18.46
CA VAL A 10 -32.06 4.49 18.93
C VAL A 10 -31.33 3.83 17.76
N ILE A 11 -32.07 3.33 16.76
CA ILE A 11 -31.48 2.71 15.56
C ILE A 11 -30.68 3.74 14.74
N LEU A 12 -31.21 4.96 14.56
CA LEU A 12 -30.52 6.03 13.85
C LEU A 12 -29.23 6.48 14.58
N LEU A 13 -29.28 6.58 15.90
CA LEU A 13 -28.12 6.93 16.74
C LEU A 13 -27.02 5.87 16.65
N SER A 14 -27.37 4.58 16.65
CA SER A 14 -26.38 3.49 16.59
C SER A 14 -25.73 3.36 15.21
N ALA A 15 -26.44 3.69 14.13
CA ALA A 15 -25.87 3.74 12.78
C ALA A 15 -24.80 4.83 12.61
N ALA A 16 -24.93 5.97 13.30
CA ALA A 16 -23.93 7.04 13.26
C ALA A 16 -22.59 6.62 13.87
N VAL A 17 -22.61 5.88 15.00
CA VAL A 17 -21.40 5.42 15.70
C VAL A 17 -20.56 4.44 14.86
N LEU A 18 -21.20 3.67 13.97
CA LEU A 18 -20.51 2.71 13.09
C LEU A 18 -19.85 3.37 11.85
N ALA A 19 -20.19 4.62 11.54
CA ALA A 19 -19.58 5.36 10.43
C ALA A 19 -18.16 5.87 10.77
N ASP A 20 -17.91 6.19 12.05
CA ASP A 20 -16.62 6.72 12.51
C ASP A 20 -15.55 5.64 12.71
N ALA A 21 -15.94 4.36 12.80
CA ALA A 21 -15.02 3.25 13.04
C ALA A 21 -14.28 2.76 11.77
N GLN A 22 -14.70 3.21 10.58
CA GLN A 22 -14.11 2.78 9.30
C GLN A 22 -12.96 3.70 8.83
N GLY A 23 -12.67 4.75 9.61
CA GLY A 23 -11.61 5.73 9.34
C GLY A 23 -10.18 5.22 9.55
N PHE A 24 -9.98 3.93 9.82
CA PHE A 24 -8.66 3.32 9.79
C PHE A 24 -8.60 2.31 8.64
N GLY A 25 -8.33 2.83 7.44
CA GLY A 25 -7.72 2.04 6.38
C GLY A 25 -6.40 1.48 6.89
N GLY A 26 -6.47 0.31 7.52
CA GLY A 26 -5.39 -0.36 8.23
C GLY A 26 -4.26 -0.74 7.28
N GLY A 27 -3.36 0.20 7.02
CA GLY A 27 -2.06 -0.05 6.45
C GLY A 27 -1.01 0.23 7.52
N PHE A 28 -0.65 -0.78 8.31
CA PHE A 28 0.59 -0.70 9.08
C PHE A 28 1.72 -0.30 8.12
N PRO A 29 2.56 0.71 8.45
CA PRO A 29 3.71 1.02 7.63
C PRO A 29 4.66 -0.16 7.73
N ARG A 30 4.57 -1.09 6.76
CA ARG A 30 5.54 -2.16 6.61
C ARG A 30 6.91 -1.50 6.46
N PRO A 31 7.89 -1.79 7.33
CA PRO A 31 9.25 -1.29 7.20
C PRO A 31 9.90 -2.02 6.02
N GLY A 32 9.59 -1.58 4.80
CA GLY A 32 9.94 -2.31 3.59
C GLY A 32 9.28 -1.76 2.32
N GLY A 33 9.00 -0.45 2.27
CA GLY A 33 8.38 0.20 1.12
C GLY A 33 9.33 0.30 -0.07
N GLY A 34 9.68 -0.82 -0.68
CA GLY A 34 10.49 -0.85 -1.88
C GLY A 34 9.68 -0.99 -3.16
N ARG A 35 10.34 -0.79 -4.31
CA ARG A 35 9.80 -1.10 -5.63
C ARG A 35 10.63 -2.21 -6.26
N ARG A 36 9.94 -3.18 -6.86
CA ARG A 36 10.59 -4.22 -7.64
C ARG A 36 11.14 -3.61 -8.93
N CYS A 37 12.38 -3.92 -9.26
CA CYS A 37 13.00 -3.55 -10.52
C CYS A 37 13.65 -4.77 -11.15
N GLY A 38 13.01 -5.33 -12.17
CA GLY A 38 13.39 -6.63 -12.73
C GLY A 38 13.46 -7.70 -11.63
N ASN A 39 14.67 -8.20 -11.38
CA ASN A 39 14.94 -9.28 -10.44
C ASN A 39 15.38 -8.78 -9.04
N VAL A 40 15.50 -7.46 -8.84
CA VAL A 40 15.92 -6.84 -7.58
C VAL A 40 14.77 -6.06 -6.94
N PHE A 41 14.84 -5.86 -5.62
CA PHE A 41 13.89 -5.05 -4.88
C PHE A 41 14.61 -3.84 -4.27
N CYS A 42 14.33 -2.65 -4.80
CA CYS A 42 14.97 -1.41 -4.35
C CYS A 42 14.20 -0.84 -3.16
N ARG A 43 14.89 -0.40 -2.10
CA ARG A 43 14.26 0.18 -0.90
C ARG A 43 13.62 1.54 -1.22
N ARG A 44 12.75 2.03 -0.33
CA ARG A 44 12.18 3.38 -0.45
C ARG A 44 13.30 4.41 -0.47
N GLY A 45 13.23 5.35 -1.41
CA GLY A 45 14.27 6.37 -1.61
C GLY A 45 15.35 5.98 -2.61
N GLN A 46 15.49 4.70 -2.95
CA GLN A 46 16.42 4.26 -4.00
C GLN A 46 15.79 4.41 -5.39
N ARG A 47 16.64 4.70 -6.38
CA ARG A 47 16.28 4.74 -7.80
C ARG A 47 16.72 3.44 -8.45
N CYS A 48 15.88 2.90 -9.31
CA CYS A 48 16.31 1.81 -10.16
C CYS A 48 16.92 2.37 -11.44
N ILE A 49 18.14 1.92 -11.75
CA ILE A 49 18.85 2.26 -12.98
C ILE A 49 19.28 0.96 -13.66
N TYR A 50 19.28 0.94 -14.98
CA TYR A 50 19.79 -0.18 -15.77
C TYR A 50 21.22 0.12 -16.19
N GLU A 51 22.18 -0.60 -15.59
CA GLU A 51 23.59 -0.44 -15.88
C GLU A 51 24.01 -1.37 -17.02
N ARG A 52 24.73 -0.83 -18.01
CA ARG A 52 25.30 -1.63 -19.09
C ARG A 52 26.56 -2.31 -18.58
N VAL A 53 26.60 -3.63 -18.69
CA VAL A 53 27.73 -4.44 -18.26
C VAL A 53 28.50 -5.01 -19.43
N VAL A 54 29.79 -5.26 -19.22
CA VAL A 54 30.63 -6.04 -20.13
C VAL A 54 30.47 -7.51 -19.74
N CYS A 55 29.99 -8.33 -20.67
CA CYS A 55 29.78 -9.75 -20.47
C CYS A 55 30.68 -10.56 -21.42
N ILE A 56 30.95 -11.83 -21.06
CA ILE A 56 31.88 -12.69 -21.81
C ILE A 56 31.34 -13.06 -23.21
N ARG A 57 30.01 -13.14 -23.37
CA ARG A 57 29.34 -13.50 -24.63
C ARG A 57 28.14 -12.57 -24.88
N ALA A 58 28.07 -12.00 -26.07
CA ALA A 58 26.95 -11.15 -26.49
C ALA A 58 25.65 -11.96 -26.69
N PRO A 59 24.46 -11.36 -26.49
CA PRO A 59 24.22 -9.97 -26.09
C PRO A 59 24.40 -9.75 -24.57
N CYS A 60 24.92 -8.58 -24.18
CA CYS A 60 25.01 -8.17 -22.77
C CYS A 60 23.76 -7.35 -22.38
N PRO A 61 22.71 -7.97 -21.82
CA PRO A 61 21.56 -7.22 -21.35
C PRO A 61 21.98 -6.31 -20.18
N PRO A 62 21.42 -5.09 -20.09
CA PRO A 62 21.68 -4.23 -18.95
C PRO A 62 21.06 -4.82 -17.67
N ILE A 63 21.74 -4.64 -16.55
CA ILE A 63 21.35 -5.21 -15.26
C ILE A 63 20.70 -4.11 -14.39
N PRO A 64 19.55 -4.39 -13.75
CA PRO A 64 18.95 -3.44 -12.82
C PRO A 64 19.80 -3.32 -11.54
N ILE A 65 20.11 -2.09 -11.14
CA ILE A 65 20.80 -1.73 -9.90
C ILE A 65 19.98 -0.70 -9.12
N CYS A 66 20.11 -0.72 -7.79
CA CYS A 66 19.45 0.23 -6.90
C CYS A 66 20.50 1.22 -6.36
N VAL A 67 20.30 2.51 -6.62
CA VAL A 67 21.16 3.60 -6.16
C VAL A 67 20.44 4.55 -5.22
#